data_AF-A0A1F5L734-F1
#
_entry.id   AF-A0A1F5L734-F1
#
_cell.length_a   1.000
_cell.length_b   1.000
_cell.length_c   1.000
_cell.angle_alpha   90.00
_cell.angle_beta   90.00
_cell.angle_gamma   90.00
#
_symmetry.space_group_name_H-M   'P 1'
#
loop_
_entity.id
_entity.type
_entity.pdbx_description
1 polymer ?
#
loop_
_entity_poly.entity_id
_entity_poly.type
_entity_poly.pdbx_seq_one_letter_code
_entity_poly.pdbx_strand_id
1 'polypeptide(L)'
;MDSVEVNNTIRETNTKKVFDVSWHGQPAVAKYFLNEKVTYEKIHENSPNGYPFFTSPYAAGKVYCSSKCPDGYILVITKVKGTSLGPRWTETSLKNKGFIYNQVQSAIKVLRAIGIAWADPSTHNILFHEDEHKPSVSVIDFELIQLCDEDVPIQPEMIIIFDQDAVQHSESSRYSGG
;
A
#
# COMPACT_ATOMS: atom_id res chain seq x y z
N MET A 1 7.26 -27.24 -1.09
CA MET A 1 7.94 -26.27 -0.21
C MET A 1 8.51 -25.23 -1.14
N ASP A 2 7.98 -24.02 -1.09
CA ASP A 2 8.37 -22.97 -2.03
C ASP A 2 9.60 -22.21 -1.55
N SER A 3 10.37 -21.68 -2.49
CA SER A 3 11.60 -20.95 -2.25
C SER A 3 11.52 -19.54 -2.82
N VAL A 4 12.03 -18.57 -2.05
CA VAL A 4 12.16 -17.17 -2.48
C VAL A 4 13.63 -16.87 -2.73
N GLU A 5 13.96 -16.38 -3.93
CA GLU A 5 15.33 -15.96 -4.26
C GLU A 5 15.48 -14.46 -4.00
N VAL A 6 16.42 -14.09 -3.11
CA VAL A 6 16.67 -12.69 -2.74
C VAL A 6 17.68 -12.06 -3.69
N ASN A 7 17.22 -11.08 -4.47
CA ASN A 7 18.05 -10.32 -5.39
C ASN A 7 18.79 -9.18 -4.67
N ASN A 8 18.05 -8.42 -3.83
CA ASN A 8 18.60 -7.29 -3.08
C ASN A 8 17.83 -7.06 -1.78
N THR A 9 18.49 -6.43 -0.80
CA THR A 9 17.82 -5.90 0.40
C THR A 9 17.36 -4.46 0.13
N ILE A 10 16.05 -4.22 0.21
CA ILE A 10 15.45 -2.89 0.06
C ILE A 10 15.51 -2.14 1.40
N ARG A 11 15.18 -2.82 2.50
CA ARG A 11 15.18 -2.26 3.85
C ARG A 11 15.46 -3.35 4.87
N GLU A 12 16.27 -3.04 5.87
CA GLU A 12 16.55 -3.94 6.98
C GLU A 12 16.59 -3.14 8.28
N THR A 13 15.74 -3.52 9.22
CA THR A 13 15.74 -3.06 10.61
C THR A 13 15.76 -4.28 11.52
N ASN A 14 15.83 -4.05 12.84
CA ASN A 14 15.78 -5.13 13.82
C ASN A 14 14.43 -5.89 13.83
N THR A 15 13.37 -5.27 13.31
CA THR A 15 11.99 -5.80 13.37
C THR A 15 11.36 -6.08 12.01
N LYS A 16 11.95 -5.57 10.93
CA LYS A 16 11.40 -5.64 9.58
C LYS A 16 12.52 -5.84 8.56
N LYS A 17 12.29 -6.74 7.61
CA LYS A 17 13.16 -6.86 6.43
C LYS A 17 12.32 -6.87 5.17
N VAL A 18 12.73 -6.08 4.18
CA VAL A 18 12.09 -5.98 2.88
C VAL A 18 13.12 -6.29 1.82
N PHE A 19 12.81 -7.25 0.97
CA PHE A 19 13.70 -7.76 -0.06
C PHE A 19 13.07 -7.58 -1.44
N ASP A 20 13.92 -7.25 -2.40
CA ASP A 20 13.62 -7.44 -3.81
C ASP A 20 13.90 -8.90 -4.14
N VAL A 21 12.91 -9.61 -4.69
CA VAL A 21 12.97 -11.06 -4.87
C VAL A 21 12.43 -11.51 -6.22
N SER A 22 12.79 -12.73 -6.60
CA SER A 22 12.14 -13.46 -7.69
C SER A 22 11.21 -14.54 -7.10
N TRP A 23 9.96 -14.56 -7.54
CA TRP A 23 8.96 -15.56 -7.16
C TRP A 23 8.47 -16.29 -8.42
N HIS A 24 8.85 -17.56 -8.58
CA HIS A 24 8.61 -18.34 -9.81
C HIS A 24 9.01 -17.59 -11.10
N GLY A 25 10.13 -16.86 -11.07
CA GLY A 25 10.63 -16.06 -12.20
C GLY A 25 9.95 -14.69 -12.38
N GLN A 26 8.99 -14.33 -11.53
CA GLN A 26 8.33 -13.02 -11.56
C GLN A 26 8.95 -12.06 -10.52
N PRO A 27 9.11 -10.77 -10.86
CA PRO A 27 9.55 -9.77 -9.89
C PRO A 27 8.54 -9.62 -8.74
N ALA A 28 9.03 -9.70 -7.51
CA ALA A 28 8.22 -9.60 -6.32
C ALA A 28 8.95 -8.82 -5.21
N VAL A 29 8.19 -8.47 -4.18
CA VAL A 29 8.75 -7.94 -2.93
C VAL A 29 8.42 -8.94 -1.83
N ALA A 30 9.44 -9.35 -1.08
CA ALA A 30 9.24 -10.13 0.12
C ALA A 30 9.39 -9.25 1.35
N LYS A 31 8.36 -9.24 2.19
CA LYS A 31 8.39 -8.60 3.49
C LYS A 31 8.43 -9.67 4.57
N TYR A 32 9.36 -9.53 5.50
CA TYR A 32 9.48 -10.35 6.69
C TYR A 32 9.09 -9.51 7.91
N PHE A 33 8.03 -9.94 8.59
CA PHE A 33 7.39 -9.23 9.70
C PHE A 33 6.62 -10.21 10.60
N LEU A 34 6.11 -9.72 11.73
CA LEU A 34 5.29 -10.52 12.66
C LEU A 34 3.77 -10.38 12.43
N ASN A 35 3.25 -9.21 11.99
CA ASN A 35 1.81 -8.88 12.12
C ASN A 35 1.04 -8.40 10.85
N GLU A 36 1.67 -8.13 9.70
CA GLU A 36 0.97 -7.54 8.51
C GLU A 36 0.14 -8.57 7.70
N LYS A 37 0.19 -9.87 8.05
CA LYS A 37 -0.46 -10.97 7.33
C LYS A 37 -2.00 -10.83 7.29
N VAL A 38 -2.60 -10.53 8.43
CA VAL A 38 -4.06 -10.49 8.60
C VAL A 38 -4.72 -9.46 7.68
N THR A 39 -4.05 -8.32 7.44
CA THR A 39 -4.56 -7.28 6.55
C THR A 39 -4.65 -7.78 5.11
N TYR A 40 -3.58 -8.39 4.60
CA TYR A 40 -3.55 -8.89 3.22
C TYR A 40 -4.52 -10.06 3.01
N GLU A 41 -4.69 -10.91 4.02
CA GLU A 41 -5.71 -11.96 4.00
C GLU A 41 -7.11 -11.35 3.88
N LYS A 42 -7.47 -10.36 4.72
CA LYS A 42 -8.78 -9.69 4.65
C LYS A 42 -9.02 -8.98 3.31
N ILE A 43 -8.01 -8.29 2.78
CA ILE A 43 -8.11 -7.63 1.46
C ILE A 43 -8.37 -8.68 0.37
N HIS A 44 -7.66 -9.80 0.41
CA HIS A 44 -7.78 -10.87 -0.58
C HIS A 44 -9.10 -11.63 -0.47
N GLU A 45 -9.59 -11.91 0.74
CA GLU A 45 -10.89 -12.54 0.98
C GLU A 45 -12.05 -11.71 0.45
N ASN A 46 -11.98 -10.38 0.59
CA ASN A 46 -13.02 -9.47 0.13
C ASN A 46 -12.94 -9.17 -1.38
N SER A 47 -11.75 -9.26 -1.98
CA SER A 47 -11.59 -9.21 -3.43
C SER A 47 -10.52 -10.20 -3.89
N PRO A 48 -10.92 -11.41 -4.32
CA PRO A 48 -9.99 -12.42 -4.85
C PRO A 48 -9.23 -11.93 -6.08
N ASN A 49 -9.84 -11.04 -6.87
CA ASN A 49 -9.22 -10.39 -8.03
C ASN A 49 -8.35 -9.17 -7.65
N GLY A 50 -8.25 -8.84 -6.36
CA GLY A 50 -7.53 -7.70 -5.83
C GLY A 50 -8.23 -6.37 -6.08
N TYR A 51 -7.55 -5.29 -5.69
CA TYR A 51 -7.93 -3.92 -6.02
C TYR A 51 -6.77 -3.26 -6.78
N PRO A 52 -7.04 -2.37 -7.74
CA PRO A 52 -6.01 -1.81 -8.61
C PRO A 52 -4.95 -0.97 -7.87
N PHE A 53 -5.26 -0.53 -6.65
CA PHE A 53 -4.40 0.30 -5.80
C PHE A 53 -3.71 -0.48 -4.66
N PHE A 54 -3.94 -1.79 -4.53
CA PHE A 54 -3.22 -2.62 -3.55
C PHE A 54 -2.32 -3.62 -4.22
N THR A 55 -1.16 -3.87 -3.62
CA THR A 55 -0.29 -4.97 -4.06
C THR A 55 -0.97 -6.30 -3.76
N SER A 56 -0.92 -7.24 -4.71
CA SER A 56 -1.53 -8.56 -4.53
C SER A 56 -0.55 -9.51 -3.84
N PRO A 57 -1.00 -10.28 -2.84
CA PRO A 57 -0.17 -11.31 -2.23
C PRO A 57 0.02 -12.46 -3.22
N TYR A 58 1.26 -12.92 -3.38
CA TYR A 58 1.57 -14.18 -4.05
C TYR A 58 1.59 -15.36 -3.06
N ALA A 59 2.17 -15.15 -1.87
CA ALA A 59 2.27 -16.17 -0.84
C ALA A 59 2.50 -15.54 0.53
N ALA A 60 2.06 -16.22 1.59
CA ALA A 60 2.41 -15.89 2.95
C ALA A 60 2.64 -17.17 3.76
N GLY A 61 3.59 -17.17 4.68
CA GLY A 61 3.87 -18.37 5.47
C GLY A 61 4.99 -18.21 6.49
N LYS A 62 5.15 -19.24 7.33
CA LYS A 62 6.25 -19.31 8.29
C LYS A 62 7.56 -19.62 7.57
N VAL A 63 8.63 -18.94 7.95
CA VAL A 63 9.99 -19.22 7.49
C VAL A 63 10.55 -20.38 8.31
N TYR A 64 10.87 -21.49 7.62
CA TYR A 64 11.43 -22.69 8.27
C TYR A 64 12.95 -22.77 8.17
N CYS A 65 13.53 -22.23 7.09
CA CYS A 65 14.97 -22.29 6.83
C CYS A 65 15.39 -21.04 6.08
N SER A 66 16.12 -20.14 6.75
CA SER A 66 16.71 -18.96 6.12
C SER A 66 17.93 -18.51 6.90
N SER A 67 19.03 -18.25 6.18
CA SER A 67 20.22 -17.61 6.74
C SER A 67 20.01 -16.13 7.04
N LYS A 68 18.99 -15.50 6.44
CA LYS A 68 18.69 -14.06 6.58
C LYS A 68 17.56 -13.79 7.58
N CYS A 69 16.65 -14.75 7.79
CA CYS A 69 15.42 -14.61 8.57
C CYS A 69 15.18 -15.89 9.40
N PRO A 70 15.85 -16.07 10.55
CA PRO A 70 15.93 -17.35 11.23
C PRO A 70 14.60 -17.88 11.79
N ASP A 71 13.65 -17.01 12.16
CA ASP A 71 12.30 -17.42 12.60
C ASP A 71 11.27 -16.30 12.39
N GLY A 72 10.12 -16.56 11.79
CA GLY A 72 9.05 -15.56 11.61
C GLY A 72 8.18 -15.83 10.40
N TYR A 73 7.42 -14.83 9.96
CA TYR A 73 6.55 -14.92 8.80
C TYR A 73 7.08 -14.08 7.64
N ILE A 74 6.87 -14.58 6.42
CA ILE A 74 7.16 -13.89 5.18
C ILE A 74 5.86 -13.68 4.41
N LEU A 75 5.72 -12.51 3.80
CA LEU A 75 4.70 -12.19 2.81
C LEU A 75 5.41 -11.81 1.52
N VAL A 76 5.10 -12.54 0.47
CA VAL A 76 5.55 -12.25 -0.90
C VAL A 76 4.40 -11.57 -1.61
N ILE A 77 4.63 -10.35 -2.10
CA ILE A 77 3.65 -9.55 -2.82
C ILE A 77 4.17 -9.17 -4.21
N THR A 78 3.25 -8.86 -5.11
CA THR A 78 3.58 -8.35 -6.43
C THR A 78 4.40 -7.07 -6.33
N LYS A 79 5.51 -7.01 -7.08
CA LYS A 79 6.30 -5.78 -7.20
C LYS A 79 5.56 -4.80 -8.11
N VAL A 80 5.19 -3.66 -7.56
CA VAL A 80 4.52 -2.58 -8.30
C VAL A 80 5.54 -1.55 -8.80
N LYS A 81 5.19 -0.86 -9.88
CA LYS A 81 5.98 0.26 -10.41
C LYS A 81 5.74 1.51 -9.59
N GLY A 82 6.67 2.46 -9.70
CA GLY A 82 6.52 3.81 -9.19
C GLY A 82 7.53 4.17 -8.11
N THR A 83 7.48 5.44 -7.74
CA THR A 83 8.33 6.01 -6.69
C THR A 83 7.46 6.56 -5.58
N SER A 84 7.98 6.58 -4.36
CA SER A 84 7.33 7.18 -3.20
C SER A 84 6.91 8.61 -3.48
N LEU A 85 5.70 8.98 -3.06
CA LEU A 85 5.12 10.29 -3.30
C LEU A 85 5.77 11.38 -2.43
N GLY A 86 6.27 11.03 -1.24
CA GLY A 86 6.81 11.98 -0.27
C GLY A 86 7.80 13.00 -0.86
N PRO A 87 8.89 12.56 -1.52
CA PRO A 87 9.86 13.48 -2.11
C PRO A 87 9.34 14.27 -3.32
N ARG A 88 8.24 13.83 -3.97
CA ARG A 88 7.81 14.34 -5.28
C ARG A 88 6.46 15.07 -5.26
N TRP A 89 5.77 15.09 -4.11
CA TRP A 89 4.41 15.62 -4.03
C TRP A 89 4.34 17.08 -4.46
N THR A 90 5.27 17.91 -4.01
CA THR A 90 5.33 19.35 -4.34
C THR A 90 5.46 19.60 -5.83
N GLU A 91 6.29 18.80 -6.52
CA GLU A 91 6.60 18.90 -7.95
C GLU A 91 5.54 18.24 -8.85
N THR A 92 4.63 17.46 -8.28
CA THR A 92 3.60 16.74 -9.04
C THR A 92 2.61 17.72 -9.68
N SER A 93 2.33 17.53 -10.98
CA SER A 93 1.37 18.35 -11.72
C SER A 93 -0.04 18.31 -11.12
N LEU A 94 -0.82 19.39 -11.26
CA LEU A 94 -2.18 19.46 -10.71
C LEU A 94 -3.09 18.32 -11.20
N LYS A 95 -2.96 17.94 -12.48
CA LYS A 95 -3.67 16.80 -13.07
C LYS A 95 -3.33 15.50 -12.35
N ASN A 96 -2.05 15.22 -12.12
CA ASN A 96 -1.62 14.02 -11.42
C ASN A 96 -2.01 14.05 -9.94
N LYS A 97 -1.96 15.22 -9.28
CA LYS A 97 -2.43 15.38 -7.89
C LYS A 97 -3.91 14.98 -7.75
N GLY A 98 -4.77 15.44 -8.66
CA GLY A 98 -6.19 15.06 -8.66
C GLY A 98 -6.40 13.56 -8.89
N PHE A 99 -5.64 12.95 -9.82
CA PHE A 99 -5.68 11.50 -10.04
C PHE A 99 -5.24 10.73 -8.79
N ILE A 100 -4.10 11.09 -8.19
CA ILE A 100 -3.55 10.46 -6.99
C ILE A 100 -4.53 10.56 -5.82
N TYR A 101 -5.07 11.76 -5.57
CA TYR A 101 -6.06 11.99 -4.52
C TYR A 101 -7.25 11.04 -4.64
N ASN A 102 -7.83 10.91 -5.84
CA ASN A 102 -8.98 10.05 -6.08
C ASN A 102 -8.65 8.55 -5.90
N GLN A 103 -7.47 8.11 -6.32
CA GLN A 103 -7.03 6.72 -6.13
C GLN A 103 -6.81 6.39 -4.66
N VAL A 104 -6.16 7.28 -3.91
CA VAL A 104 -5.93 7.12 -2.47
C VAL A 104 -7.24 7.16 -1.69
N GLN A 105 -8.14 8.08 -2.02
CA GLN A 105 -9.49 8.13 -1.44
C GLN A 105 -10.25 6.82 -1.69
N SER A 106 -10.15 6.26 -2.90
CA SER A 106 -10.79 4.98 -3.23
C SER A 106 -10.19 3.82 -2.45
N ALA A 107 -8.87 3.80 -2.30
CA ALA A 107 -8.17 2.80 -1.48
C ALA A 107 -8.63 2.84 -0.02
N ILE A 108 -8.67 4.01 0.60
CA ILE A 108 -9.10 4.16 2.00
C ILE A 108 -10.57 3.76 2.18
N LYS A 109 -11.45 4.12 1.23
CA LYS A 109 -12.84 3.65 1.24
C LYS A 109 -12.96 2.13 1.21
N VAL A 110 -12.13 1.47 0.42
CA VAL A 110 -12.10 -0.01 0.39
C VAL A 110 -11.63 -0.58 1.73
N LEU A 111 -10.55 -0.04 2.32
CA LEU A 111 -10.11 -0.46 3.65
C LEU A 111 -11.23 -0.28 4.68
N ARG A 112 -11.94 0.85 4.61
CA ARG A 112 -13.03 1.15 5.53
C ARG A 112 -14.19 0.17 5.39
N ALA A 113 -14.57 -0.17 4.16
CA ALA A 113 -15.62 -1.14 3.87
C ALA A 113 -15.30 -2.57 4.35
N ILE A 114 -14.02 -2.89 4.61
CA ILE A 114 -13.62 -4.18 5.19
C ILE A 114 -13.27 -4.07 6.69
N GLY A 115 -13.70 -2.99 7.34
CA GLY A 115 -13.53 -2.76 8.77
C GLY A 115 -12.09 -2.44 9.18
N ILE A 116 -11.33 -1.77 8.29
CA ILE A 116 -9.93 -1.42 8.51
C ILE A 116 -9.72 0.10 8.40
N ALA A 117 -9.15 0.68 9.45
CA ALA A 117 -8.53 2.00 9.43
C ALA A 117 -7.03 1.87 9.14
N TRP A 118 -6.53 2.68 8.21
CA TRP A 118 -5.09 2.74 7.95
C TRP A 118 -4.43 3.63 9.00
N ALA A 119 -3.62 3.04 9.88
CA ALA A 119 -3.10 3.75 11.05
C ALA A 119 -1.76 4.46 10.80
N ASP A 120 -1.07 4.17 9.70
CA ASP A 120 0.14 4.88 9.26
C ASP A 120 -0.02 5.45 7.82
N PRO A 121 -1.04 6.29 7.58
CA PRO A 121 -1.24 6.91 6.28
C PRO A 121 -0.12 7.95 6.06
N SER A 122 0.65 7.80 4.98
CA SER A 122 1.67 8.78 4.64
C SER A 122 1.97 8.80 3.14
N THR A 123 2.52 9.91 2.66
CA THR A 123 3.03 10.02 1.28
C THR A 123 4.20 9.07 1.02
N HIS A 124 4.87 8.57 2.05
CA HIS A 124 5.92 7.57 1.90
C HIS A 124 5.37 6.20 1.50
N ASN A 125 4.17 5.90 1.98
CA ASN A 125 3.46 4.64 1.75
C ASN A 125 2.56 4.67 0.51
N ILE A 126 2.75 5.67 -0.37
CA ILE A 126 2.04 5.81 -1.64
C ILE A 126 3.08 5.83 -2.76
N LEU A 127 2.99 4.86 -3.67
CA LEU A 127 3.81 4.82 -4.87
C LEU A 127 3.02 5.36 -6.03
N PHE A 128 3.62 6.29 -6.78
CA PHE A 128 3.07 6.80 -8.04
C PHE A 128 3.97 6.42 -9.20
N HIS A 129 3.40 5.74 -10.18
CA HIS A 129 4.02 5.51 -11.47
C HIS A 129 3.40 6.46 -12.48
N GLU A 130 4.19 7.46 -12.85
CA GLU A 130 3.86 8.39 -13.91
C GLU A 130 4.10 7.71 -15.27
N ASP A 131 3.03 7.56 -16.03
CA ASP A 131 3.01 7.04 -17.39
C ASP A 131 1.88 7.75 -18.14
N GLU A 132 2.12 8.16 -19.38
CA GLU A 132 1.15 8.96 -20.15
C GLU A 132 -0.12 8.19 -20.51
N HIS A 133 -0.01 6.87 -20.65
CA HIS A 133 -1.10 6.01 -21.11
C HIS A 133 -1.69 5.15 -19.99
N LYS A 134 -0.91 4.84 -18.97
CA LYS A 134 -1.29 3.95 -17.88
C LYS A 134 -0.68 4.38 -16.53
N PRO A 135 -1.02 5.59 -16.03
CA PRO A 135 -0.57 6.00 -14.71
C PRO A 135 -1.18 5.09 -13.64
N SER A 136 -0.45 4.86 -12.56
CA SER A 136 -0.95 4.01 -11.47
C SER A 136 -0.49 4.51 -10.11
N VAL A 137 -1.33 4.23 -9.12
CA VAL A 137 -1.09 4.52 -7.71
C VAL A 137 -1.19 3.22 -6.95
N SER A 138 -0.24 2.97 -6.06
CA SER A 138 -0.28 1.83 -5.15
C SER A 138 -0.11 2.31 -3.72
N VAL A 139 -1.07 1.95 -2.88
CA VAL A 139 -0.97 2.09 -1.44
C VAL A 139 -0.27 0.86 -0.91
N ILE A 140 0.81 1.07 -0.17
CA ILE A 140 1.65 0.02 0.38
C ILE A 140 1.75 0.18 1.90
N ASP A 141 2.32 -0.83 2.54
CA ASP A 141 2.64 -0.82 3.99
C ASP A 141 1.42 -0.70 4.90
N PHE A 142 0.86 -1.86 5.26
CA PHE A 142 -0.30 -1.99 6.15
C PHE A 142 0.09 -2.64 7.49
N GLU A 143 1.32 -2.41 7.94
CA GLU A 143 1.82 -2.95 9.21
C GLU A 143 1.03 -2.45 10.42
N LEU A 144 0.54 -1.20 10.34
CA LEU A 144 -0.30 -0.59 11.35
C LEU A 144 -1.71 -0.41 10.79
N ILE A 145 -2.61 -1.29 11.23
CA ILE A 145 -4.03 -1.19 10.97
C ILE A 145 -4.80 -1.19 12.29
N GLN A 146 -5.93 -0.50 12.31
CA GLN A 146 -6.88 -0.55 13.42
C GLN A 146 -8.20 -1.10 12.89
N LEU A 147 -8.85 -1.96 13.67
CA LEU A 147 -10.21 -2.37 13.36
C LEU A 147 -11.15 -1.20 13.61
N CYS A 148 -12.17 -1.07 12.76
CA CYS A 148 -13.12 0.02 12.85
C CYS A 148 -14.49 -0.41 12.31
N ASP A 149 -15.49 0.38 12.66
CA ASP A 149 -16.80 0.33 12.00
C ASP A 149 -16.73 1.00 10.62
N GLU A 150 -17.67 0.65 9.74
CA GLU A 150 -17.73 1.12 8.34
C GLU A 150 -18.05 2.62 8.22
N ASP A 151 -18.63 3.22 9.26
CA ASP A 151 -19.06 4.62 9.32
C ASP A 151 -17.96 5.59 9.77
N VAL A 152 -16.79 5.06 10.14
CA VAL A 152 -15.64 5.91 10.52
C VAL A 152 -15.20 6.76 9.31
N PRO A 153 -15.13 8.10 9.45
CA PRO A 153 -14.75 9.00 8.38
C PRO A 153 -13.34 8.70 7.84
N ILE A 154 -13.15 8.85 6.52
CA ILE A 154 -11.85 8.68 5.84
C ILE A 154 -10.99 9.96 5.86
N GLN A 155 -11.58 11.08 6.28
CA GLN A 155 -10.95 12.40 6.29
C GLN A 155 -9.64 12.44 7.10
N PRO A 156 -9.52 11.80 8.27
CA PRO A 156 -8.27 11.82 9.03
C PRO A 156 -7.07 11.35 8.21
N GLU A 157 -7.17 10.21 7.53
CA GLU A 157 -6.08 9.70 6.67
C GLU A 157 -5.81 10.63 5.49
N MET A 158 -6.86 11.15 4.84
CA MET A 158 -6.70 12.07 3.71
C MET A 158 -6.01 13.37 4.11
N ILE A 159 -6.32 13.92 5.28
CA ILE A 159 -5.68 15.14 5.83
C ILE A 159 -4.21 14.86 6.14
N ILE A 160 -3.89 13.71 6.76
CA ILE A 160 -2.50 13.36 7.05
C ILE A 160 -1.67 13.25 5.77
N ILE A 161 -2.23 12.71 4.69
CA ILE A 161 -1.51 12.49 3.43
C ILE A 161 -1.37 13.79 2.63
N PHE A 162 -2.43 14.59 2.52
CA PHE A 162 -2.53 15.68 1.55
C PHE A 162 -2.60 17.08 2.16
N ASP A 163 -2.65 17.19 3.49
CA ASP A 163 -2.95 18.41 4.24
C ASP A 163 -4.42 18.85 4.14
N GLN A 164 -4.86 19.66 5.11
CA GLN A 164 -6.25 20.07 5.30
C GLN A 164 -6.77 20.92 4.14
N ASP A 165 -5.95 21.82 3.60
CA ASP A 165 -6.33 22.71 2.50
C ASP A 165 -6.69 21.93 1.22
N ALA A 166 -5.92 20.88 0.92
CA ALA A 166 -6.17 20.03 -0.24
C ALA A 166 -7.50 19.27 -0.12
N VAL A 167 -7.86 18.84 1.09
CA VAL A 167 -9.12 18.12 1.36
C VAL A 167 -10.32 19.07 1.22
N GLN A 168 -10.27 20.26 1.81
CA GLN A 168 -11.37 21.23 1.75
C GLN A 168 -11.65 21.75 0.33
N HIS A 169 -10.61 21.99 -0.48
CA HIS A 169 -10.79 22.39 -1.88
C HIS A 169 -11.43 21.29 -2.74
N SER A 170 -11.13 20.02 -2.45
CA SER A 170 -11.72 18.89 -3.15
C SER A 170 -13.20 18.69 -2.85
N GLU A 171 -13.62 18.92 -1.60
CA GLU A 171 -15.03 18.86 -1.19
C GLU A 171 -15.80 20.06 -1.75
N SER A 172 -15.23 21.26 -1.69
CA SER A 172 -15.84 22.49 -2.21
C SER A 172 -16.09 22.41 -3.73
N SER A 173 -15.19 21.80 -4.49
CA SER A 173 -15.36 21.58 -5.95
C SER A 173 -16.47 20.59 -6.29
N ARG A 174 -16.85 19.69 -5.37
CA ARG A 174 -17.99 18.78 -5.56
C ARG A 174 -19.34 19.46 -5.33
N TYR A 175 -19.39 20.50 -4.50
CA TYR A 175 -20.63 21.21 -4.16
C TYR A 175 -20.88 22.49 -4.98
N SER A 176 -19.91 22.95 -5.78
CA SER A 176 -20.03 24.15 -6.63
C SER A 176 -20.42 23.86 -8.08
N GLY A 177 -20.75 22.62 -8.42
CA GLY A 177 -21.20 22.17 -9.74
C GLY A 177 -22.67 21.75 -9.81
N GLY A 178 -23.56 22.40 -9.06
CA GLY A 178 -25.02 22.20 -9.09
C GLY A 178 -25.73 23.28 -9.89
#